data_AF-A0A146KA87-F1
#
_entry.id   AF-A0A146KA87-F1
#
_cell.length_a   1.000
_cell.length_b   1.000
_cell.length_c   1.000
_cell.angle_alpha   90.00
_cell.angle_beta   90.00
_cell.angle_gamma   90.00
#
_symmetry.space_group_name_H-M   'P 1'
#
loop_
_entity.id
_entity.type
_entity.pdbx_description
1 polymer ?
#
loop_
_entity_poly.entity_id
_entity_poly.type
_entity_poly.pdbx_seq_one_letter_code
_entity_poly.pdbx_strand_id
1 'polypeptide(L)'
;PQYVFTHLSNQYQISISSYSCLENDLKYQNFRGLELIYLVIDSSSPDVFDQIQLWHNELQNVQTKASLCLVMNKTDLRPKNQVLEQKIKKKFQFEKVFWCSVQQNYNFDQLFLQGVKYVQNDDESLVFNSTFEKGTMLYKKEKG
;
A
#
# COMPACT_ATOMS: atom_id res chain seq x y z
N PRO A 1 -3.52 6.46 10.07
CA PRO A 1 -2.62 5.69 9.18
C PRO A 1 -1.20 5.85 9.63
N GLN A 2 -0.38 4.82 9.41
CA GLN A 2 1.01 4.88 9.85
C GLN A 2 2.01 4.95 8.70
N TYR A 3 1.66 4.53 7.47
CA TYR A 3 2.62 4.52 6.36
C TYR A 3 1.94 4.74 5.00
N VAL A 4 2.55 5.61 4.18
CA VAL A 4 2.37 5.62 2.73
C VAL A 4 3.58 4.90 2.13
N PHE A 5 3.35 3.77 1.45
CA PHE A 5 4.40 3.13 0.67
C PHE A 5 4.29 3.54 -0.79
N THR A 6 5.39 4.05 -1.35
CA THR A 6 5.41 4.56 -2.73
C THR A 6 6.22 3.64 -3.62
N HIS A 7 5.70 3.32 -4.81
CA HIS A 7 6.34 2.45 -5.79
C HIS A 7 6.85 3.25 -6.98
N LEU A 8 8.13 3.06 -7.31
CA LEU A 8 8.72 3.37 -8.61
C LEU A 8 9.30 2.08 -9.17
N SER A 9 8.75 1.58 -10.28
CA SER A 9 9.43 0.55 -11.06
C SER A 9 10.16 1.17 -12.25
N ASN A 10 11.37 0.67 -12.48
CA ASN A 10 11.90 0.52 -13.81
C ASN A 10 11.92 -0.98 -14.15
N GLN A 11 12.32 -1.38 -15.36
CA GLN A 11 12.26 -2.78 -15.81
C GLN A 11 12.96 -3.81 -14.87
N TYR A 12 13.77 -3.37 -13.89
CA TYR A 12 14.66 -4.25 -13.11
C TYR A 12 14.60 -4.03 -11.59
N GLN A 13 14.04 -2.91 -11.11
CA GLN A 13 14.08 -2.55 -9.70
C GLN A 13 12.80 -1.83 -9.27
N ILE A 14 12.31 -2.22 -8.10
CA ILE A 14 11.20 -1.58 -7.40
C ILE A 14 11.76 -0.96 -6.13
N SER A 15 11.48 0.31 -5.91
CA SER A 15 11.78 1.00 -4.66
C SER A 15 10.50 1.28 -3.90
N ILE A 16 10.46 0.87 -2.64
CA ILE A 16 9.34 1.10 -1.72
C ILE A 16 9.80 2.00 -0.58
N SER A 17 9.34 3.24 -0.55
CA SER A 17 9.64 4.19 0.53
C SER A 17 8.43 4.35 1.45
N SER A 18 8.65 4.28 2.77
CA SER A 18 7.61 4.53 3.77
C SER A 18 7.63 5.97 4.25
N TYR A 19 6.47 6.64 4.24
CA TYR A 19 6.30 7.93 4.89
C TYR A 19 5.32 7.80 6.05
N SER A 20 5.78 8.09 7.27
CA SER A 20 4.89 8.30 8.42
C SER A 20 4.46 9.76 8.41
N CYS A 21 3.25 10.03 7.93
CA CYS A 21 2.69 11.38 7.96
C CYS A 21 1.99 11.58 9.31
N LEU A 22 2.50 12.50 10.12
CA LEU A 22 1.68 13.14 11.15
C LEU A 22 0.68 14.06 10.44
N GLU A 23 -0.48 14.28 11.06
CA GLU A 23 -1.62 15.01 10.47
C GLU A 23 -1.14 16.29 9.74
N ASN A 24 -1.44 16.40 8.42
CA ASN A 24 -1.21 17.53 7.50
C ASN A 24 -0.04 17.48 6.48
N ASP A 25 0.74 16.40 6.38
CA ASP A 25 1.97 16.41 5.54
C ASP A 25 1.84 15.89 4.10
N LEU A 26 0.72 15.28 3.67
CA LEU A 26 0.63 14.73 2.30
C LEU A 26 0.73 15.81 1.21
N LYS A 27 0.21 17.03 1.46
CA LYS A 27 0.24 18.13 0.48
C LYS A 27 1.66 18.59 0.09
N TYR A 28 2.67 18.25 0.89
CA TYR A 28 4.07 18.59 0.63
C TYR A 28 4.87 17.42 0.04
N GLN A 29 4.24 16.25 -0.11
CA GLN A 29 4.91 15.09 -0.69
C GLN A 29 4.90 15.16 -2.22
N ASN A 30 6.06 14.89 -2.82
CA ASN A 30 6.18 14.81 -4.27
C ASN A 30 5.77 13.40 -4.73
N PHE A 31 4.53 13.25 -5.17
CA PHE A 31 4.02 12.00 -5.74
C PHE A 31 4.33 11.83 -7.23
N ARG A 32 5.11 12.74 -7.84
CA ARG A 32 5.44 12.66 -9.26
C ARG A 32 6.30 11.43 -9.54
N GLY A 33 5.88 10.64 -10.53
CA GLY A 33 6.58 9.43 -10.96
C GLY A 33 6.23 8.19 -10.15
N LEU A 34 5.37 8.31 -9.14
CA LEU A 34 4.87 7.14 -8.42
C LEU A 34 3.82 6.40 -9.25
N GLU A 35 3.87 5.08 -9.21
CA GLU A 35 2.95 4.21 -9.94
C GLU A 35 1.95 3.52 -9.01
N LEU A 36 2.33 3.30 -7.74
CA LEU A 36 1.49 2.69 -6.71
C LEU A 36 1.67 3.42 -5.38
N ILE A 37 0.56 3.57 -4.66
CA ILE A 37 0.48 4.11 -3.32
C ILE A 37 -0.26 3.08 -2.45
N TYR A 38 0.35 2.66 -1.34
CA TYR A 38 -0.35 1.89 -0.32
C TYR A 38 -0.73 2.77 0.86
N LEU A 39 -2.03 2.88 1.13
CA LEU A 39 -2.56 3.49 2.35
C LEU A 39 -2.65 2.42 3.44
N VAL A 40 -1.80 2.50 4.47
CA VAL A 40 -1.80 1.51 5.56
C VAL A 40 -2.56 1.99 6.78
N ILE A 41 -3.59 1.24 7.16
CA ILE A 41 -4.48 1.53 8.28
C ILE A 41 -4.47 0.37 9.27
N ASP A 42 -4.48 0.70 10.55
CA ASP A 42 -4.69 -0.26 11.63
C ASP A 42 -6.15 -0.75 11.61
N SER A 43 -6.38 -2.01 11.27
CA SER A 43 -7.72 -2.60 11.21
C SER A 43 -8.37 -2.80 12.58
N SER A 44 -7.55 -2.86 13.64
CA SER A 44 -8.03 -2.99 15.02
C SER A 44 -8.59 -1.69 15.57
N SER A 45 -8.30 -0.55 14.92
CA SER A 45 -8.79 0.76 15.32
C SER A 45 -10.32 0.83 15.30
N PRO A 46 -10.96 1.43 16.33
CA PRO A 46 -12.38 1.72 16.29
C PRO A 46 -12.73 2.72 15.17
N ASP A 47 -11.84 3.68 14.90
CA ASP A 47 -12.05 4.78 13.95
C ASP A 47 -11.50 4.45 12.55
N VAL A 48 -11.33 3.17 12.24
CA VAL A 48 -10.73 2.68 10.99
C VAL A 48 -11.38 3.29 9.75
N PHE A 49 -12.70 3.45 9.76
CA PHE A 49 -13.45 3.95 8.62
C PHE A 49 -13.25 5.46 8.41
N ASP A 50 -13.21 6.22 9.50
CA ASP A 50 -12.99 7.67 9.48
C ASP A 50 -11.55 7.98 9.06
N GLN A 51 -10.59 7.17 9.51
CA GLN A 51 -9.21 7.24 9.03
C GLN A 51 -9.14 6.94 7.52
N ILE A 52 -9.80 5.90 7.02
CA ILE A 52 -9.80 5.65 5.56
C ILE A 52 -10.37 6.85 4.81
N GLN A 53 -11.47 7.43 5.31
CA GLN A 53 -12.12 8.58 4.66
C GLN A 53 -11.21 9.80 4.61
N LEU A 54 -10.60 10.17 5.74
CA LEU A 54 -9.72 11.33 5.83
C LEU A 54 -8.57 11.21 4.82
N TRP A 55 -7.87 10.09 4.83
CA TRP A 55 -6.65 9.91 4.05
C TRP A 55 -6.90 9.61 2.58
N HIS A 56 -8.00 8.92 2.25
CA HIS A 56 -8.45 8.80 0.88
C HIS A 56 -8.75 10.17 0.29
N ASN A 57 -9.47 11.04 1.02
CA ASN A 57 -9.78 12.39 0.56
C ASN A 57 -8.52 13.24 0.36
N GLU A 58 -7.55 13.15 1.27
CA GLU A 58 -6.27 13.83 1.10
C GLU A 58 -5.52 13.37 -0.15
N LEU A 59 -5.47 12.06 -0.41
CA LEU A 59 -4.82 11.50 -1.60
C LEU A 59 -5.56 11.85 -2.91
N GLN A 60 -6.89 11.96 -2.89
CA GLN A 60 -7.67 12.43 -4.04
C GLN A 60 -7.40 13.90 -4.36
N ASN A 61 -7.03 14.71 -3.37
CA ASN A 61 -6.65 16.12 -3.57
C ASN A 61 -5.23 16.28 -4.12
N VAL A 62 -4.41 15.22 -4.09
CA VAL A 62 -3.09 15.20 -4.71
C VAL A 62 -3.24 14.83 -6.17
N GLN A 63 -2.70 15.64 -7.08
CA GLN A 63 -2.65 15.29 -8.50
C GLN A 63 -1.61 14.18 -8.75
N THR A 64 -2.02 12.93 -8.59
CA THR A 64 -1.20 11.74 -8.86
C THR A 64 -1.87 10.83 -9.91
N LYS A 65 -1.05 10.13 -10.70
CA LYS A 65 -1.50 9.05 -11.59
C LYS A 65 -1.28 7.66 -10.99
N ALA A 66 -0.75 7.61 -9.77
CA ALA A 66 -0.47 6.35 -9.10
C ALA A 66 -1.77 5.62 -8.76
N SER A 67 -1.76 4.31 -8.96
CA SER A 67 -2.77 3.40 -8.44
C SER A 67 -2.81 3.44 -6.91
N LEU A 68 -4.00 3.43 -6.33
CA LEU A 68 -4.18 3.50 -4.88
C LEU A 68 -4.68 2.17 -4.31
N CYS A 69 -3.91 1.57 -3.41
CA CYS A 69 -4.27 0.35 -2.69
C CYS A 69 -4.45 0.63 -1.19
N LEU A 70 -5.39 -0.06 -0.56
CA LEU A 70 -5.58 -0.04 0.89
C LEU A 70 -4.92 -1.27 1.53
N VAL A 71 -4.23 -1.08 2.64
CA VAL A 71 -3.67 -2.15 3.46
C VAL A 71 -4.25 -2.08 4.87
N MET A 72 -4.99 -3.11 5.24
CA MET A 72 -5.54 -3.32 6.57
C MET A 72 -4.53 -4.11 7.39
N ASN A 73 -3.74 -3.40 8.20
CA ASN A 73 -2.71 -3.98 9.06
C ASN A 73 -3.27 -4.38 10.44
N LYS A 74 -2.52 -5.23 11.16
CA LYS A 74 -2.82 -5.75 12.49
C LYS A 74 -3.98 -6.74 12.51
N THR A 75 -4.05 -7.61 11.49
CA THR A 75 -5.04 -8.70 11.44
C THR A 75 -4.92 -9.71 12.57
N ASP A 76 -3.76 -9.75 13.23
CA ASP A 76 -3.51 -10.51 14.44
C ASP A 76 -4.30 -10.00 15.65
N LEU A 77 -4.59 -8.69 15.71
CA LEU A 77 -5.40 -8.08 16.77
C LEU A 77 -6.89 -8.07 16.42
N ARG A 78 -7.21 -7.93 15.13
CA ARG A 78 -8.58 -7.98 14.64
C ARG A 78 -8.65 -8.68 13.29
N PRO A 79 -9.29 -9.86 13.21
CA PRO A 79 -9.41 -10.61 11.97
C PRO A 79 -10.10 -9.83 10.86
N LYS A 80 -9.90 -10.31 9.63
CA LYS A 80 -10.56 -9.81 8.42
C LYS A 80 -12.08 -9.67 8.63
N ASN A 81 -12.60 -8.48 8.39
CA ASN A 81 -14.03 -8.18 8.51
C ASN A 81 -14.63 -7.94 7.11
N GLN A 82 -15.41 -8.90 6.62
CA GLN A 82 -16.03 -8.83 5.29
C GLN A 82 -17.03 -7.68 5.15
N VAL A 83 -17.77 -7.36 6.22
CA VAL A 83 -18.74 -6.24 6.21
C VAL A 83 -18.01 -4.91 6.07
N LEU A 84 -16.91 -4.73 6.80
CA LEU A 84 -16.05 -3.55 6.68
C LEU A 84 -15.45 -3.46 5.27
N GLU A 85 -14.91 -4.55 4.73
CA GLU A 85 -14.36 -4.58 3.37
C GLU A 85 -15.40 -4.18 2.31
N GLN A 86 -16.62 -4.70 2.41
CA GLN A 86 -17.71 -4.33 1.49
C GLN A 86 -18.09 -2.86 1.62
N LYS A 87 -18.15 -2.32 2.83
CA LYS A 87 -18.40 -0.88 3.05
C LYS A 87 -17.31 -0.02 2.43
N ILE A 88 -16.04 -0.42 2.60
CA ILE A 88 -14.89 0.27 2.02
C ILE A 88 -14.99 0.26 0.49
N LYS A 89 -15.16 -0.92 -0.13
CA LYS A 89 -15.26 -1.07 -1.60
C LYS A 89 -16.43 -0.29 -2.21
N LYS A 90 -17.53 -0.12 -1.46
CA LYS A 90 -18.68 0.67 -1.91
C LYS A 90 -18.45 2.18 -1.84
N LYS A 91 -17.66 2.65 -0.86
CA LYS A 91 -17.50 4.08 -0.58
C LYS A 91 -16.25 4.69 -1.22
N PHE A 92 -15.17 3.92 -1.31
CA PHE A 92 -13.85 4.40 -1.71
C PHE A 92 -13.37 3.67 -2.95
N GLN A 93 -12.64 4.37 -3.81
CA GLN A 93 -12.06 3.81 -5.02
C GLN A 93 -10.63 3.38 -4.73
N PHE A 94 -10.49 2.11 -4.33
CA PHE A 94 -9.20 1.44 -4.20
C PHE A 94 -9.07 0.37 -5.27
N GLU A 95 -7.90 0.26 -5.87
CA GLU A 95 -7.59 -0.79 -6.85
C GLU A 95 -7.63 -2.17 -6.20
N LYS A 96 -7.08 -2.26 -4.99
CA LYS A 96 -7.07 -3.47 -4.16
C LYS A 96 -7.13 -3.13 -2.67
N VAL A 97 -7.68 -4.08 -1.90
CA VAL A 97 -7.67 -4.06 -0.43
C VAL A 97 -6.93 -5.30 0.05
N PHE A 98 -5.81 -5.09 0.73
CA PHE A 98 -4.99 -6.12 1.33
C PHE A 98 -5.25 -6.20 2.83
N TRP A 99 -5.09 -7.38 3.40
CA TRP A 99 -5.18 -7.64 4.84
C TRP A 99 -3.89 -8.32 5.27
N CYS A 100 -3.18 -7.74 6.23
CA CYS A 100 -1.87 -8.26 6.67
C CYS A 100 -1.65 -8.09 8.18
N SER A 101 -0.67 -8.82 8.69
CA SER A 101 -0.05 -8.53 9.97
C SER A 101 1.46 -8.39 9.75
N VAL A 102 1.95 -7.15 9.84
CA VAL A 102 3.40 -6.90 9.79
C VAL A 102 4.11 -7.63 10.94
N GLN A 103 3.51 -7.60 12.14
CA GLN A 103 4.06 -8.22 13.35
C GLN A 103 4.27 -9.73 13.19
N GLN A 104 3.34 -10.42 12.52
CA GLN A 104 3.42 -11.87 12.30
C GLN A 104 4.04 -12.23 10.94
N ASN A 105 4.55 -11.25 10.19
CA ASN A 105 4.91 -11.40 8.79
C ASN A 105 3.84 -12.10 7.92
N TYR A 106 2.56 -11.91 8.27
CA TYR A 106 1.45 -12.51 7.56
C TYR A 106 1.04 -11.62 6.39
N ASN A 107 1.17 -12.16 5.17
CA ASN A 107 0.72 -11.53 3.92
C ASN A 107 1.38 -10.17 3.62
N PHE A 108 2.47 -9.82 4.32
CA PHE A 108 3.16 -8.54 4.17
C PHE A 108 4.02 -8.50 2.91
N ASP A 109 4.85 -9.51 2.64
CA ASP A 109 5.63 -9.53 1.40
C ASP A 109 4.73 -9.71 0.16
N GLN A 110 3.68 -10.53 0.30
CA GLN A 110 2.76 -10.83 -0.79
C GLN A 110 1.97 -9.61 -1.29
N LEU A 111 1.62 -8.65 -0.41
CA LEU A 111 0.89 -7.45 -0.85
C LEU A 111 1.73 -6.54 -1.76
N PHE A 112 3.05 -6.47 -1.52
CA PHE A 112 3.96 -5.69 -2.36
C PHE A 112 4.08 -6.33 -3.74
N LEU A 113 4.30 -7.65 -3.77
CA LEU A 113 4.34 -8.41 -5.02
C LEU A 113 3.05 -8.29 -5.82
N GLN A 114 1.88 -8.38 -5.17
CA GLN A 114 0.58 -8.29 -5.84
C GLN A 114 0.26 -6.89 -6.38
N GLY A 115 0.77 -5.83 -5.75
CA GLY A 115 0.62 -4.48 -6.27
C GLY A 115 1.57 -4.18 -7.41
N VAL A 116 2.80 -4.69 -7.36
CA VAL A 116 3.75 -4.64 -8.49
C VAL A 116 3.16 -5.31 -9.72
N LYS A 117 2.66 -6.54 -9.57
CA LYS A 117 1.99 -7.27 -10.66
C LYS A 117 0.81 -6.49 -11.24
N TYR A 118 0.05 -5.81 -10.39
CA TYR A 118 -1.07 -4.96 -10.81
C TYR A 118 -0.61 -3.80 -11.70
N VAL A 119 0.41 -3.06 -11.28
CA VAL A 119 0.94 -1.92 -12.05
C VAL A 119 1.59 -2.36 -13.36
N GLN A 120 2.29 -3.49 -13.34
CA GLN A 120 3.04 -3.97 -14.51
C GLN A 120 2.18 -4.71 -15.54
N ASN A 121 0.91 -5.01 -15.23
CA ASN A 121 0.06 -5.91 -16.02
C ASN A 121 0.76 -7.25 -16.35
N ASP A 122 1.59 -7.75 -15.42
CA ASP A 122 2.47 -8.90 -15.64
C ASP A 122 1.86 -10.17 -15.03
N ASP A 123 1.65 -11.18 -15.88
CA ASP A 123 0.82 -12.37 -15.61
C ASP A 123 1.69 -13.56 -15.15
N GLU A 124 2.31 -13.43 -13.97
CA GLU A 124 2.72 -14.56 -13.10
C GLU A 124 4.20 -15.01 -13.03
N SER A 125 5.17 -14.55 -13.83
CA SER A 125 6.54 -15.14 -13.78
C SER A 125 7.59 -14.43 -12.91
N LEU A 126 7.20 -13.48 -12.07
CA LEU A 126 8.16 -12.63 -11.35
C LEU A 126 8.61 -13.24 -10.02
N VAL A 127 9.87 -13.67 -9.97
CA VAL A 127 10.60 -13.90 -8.72
C VAL A 127 11.28 -12.59 -8.33
N PHE A 128 11.01 -12.15 -7.11
CA PHE A 128 11.63 -10.95 -6.54
C PHE A 128 12.41 -11.30 -5.29
N ASN A 129 13.67 -10.85 -5.26
CA ASN A 129 14.45 -10.81 -4.03
C ASN A 129 14.30 -9.43 -3.39
N SER A 130 13.95 -9.41 -2.10
CA SER A 130 13.81 -8.18 -1.32
C SER A 130 15.07 -7.88 -0.53
N THR A 131 15.53 -6.63 -0.56
CA THR A 131 16.54 -6.10 0.36
C THR A 131 16.02 -4.83 1.02
N PHE A 132 16.35 -4.61 2.29
CA PHE A 132 15.99 -3.39 2.99
C PHE A 132 17.23 -2.51 3.14
N GLU A 133 17.23 -1.35 2.49
CA GLU A 133 18.35 -0.43 2.46
C GLU A 133 17.87 0.98 2.80
N LYS A 134 18.41 1.57 3.88
CA LYS A 134 18.18 2.98 4.27
C LYS A 134 16.69 3.39 4.36
N GLY A 135 15.83 2.50 4.86
CA GLY A 135 14.39 2.80 4.97
C GLY A 135 13.58 2.49 3.70
N THR A 136 14.22 1.96 2.66
CA THR A 136 13.58 1.58 1.41
C THR A 136 13.66 0.06 1.24
N MET A 137 12.53 -0.56 0.92
CA MET A 137 12.51 -1.95 0.49
C MET A 137 12.71 -2.01 -1.02
N LEU A 138 13.74 -2.71 -1.45
CA LEU A 138 14.09 -2.89 -2.85
C LEU A 138 13.67 -4.29 -3.27
N TYR A 139 12.87 -4.41 -4.32
CA TYR A 139 12.59 -5.68 -4.96
C TYR A 139 13.30 -5.71 -6.32
N LYS A 140 14.16 -6.71 -6.54
CA LYS A 140 14.84 -6.92 -7.82
C LYS A 140 14.18 -8.05 -8.59
N LYS A 141 13.80 -7.77 -9.83
CA LYS A 141 13.27 -8.78 -10.76
C LYS A 141 14.43 -9.66 -11.21
N GLU A 142 14.37 -10.96 -10.96
CA GLU A 142 15.28 -11.91 -11.59
C GLU A 142 14.73 -12.34 -12.95
N LYS A 143 15.61 -12.44 -13.96
CA LYS A 143 15.25 -13.12 -15.21
C LYS A 143 15.20 -14.60 -14.91
N GLY A 144 14.02 -15.21 -15.05
CA GLY A 144 13.87 -16.66 -15.17
C GLY A 144 14.53 -17.17 -16.44
#